data_AF-A0A545UJD1-F1
#
_entry.id   AF-A0A545UJD1-F1
#
_cell.length_a   1.000
_cell.length_b   1.000
_cell.length_c   1.000
_cell.angle_alpha   90.00
_cell.angle_beta   90.00
_cell.angle_gamma   90.00
#
_symmetry.space_group_name_H-M   'P 1'
#
loop_
_entity.id
_entity.type
_entity.pdbx_description
1 polymer ?
#
loop_
_entity_poly.entity_id
_entity_poly.type
_entity_poly.pdbx_seq_one_letter_code
_entity_poly.pdbx_strand_id
1 'polypeptide(L)'
;MSLITINKTQYHSLLEFETPQYVLSSAVLNGGLQYANRVVNLKVSSNSTPDLTPQQSIQQYCNRQNWHGLSVGMMTAASMNSLRVERQVC
;
A
#
# COMPACT_ATOMS: atom_id res chain seq x y z
N MET A 1 -2.39 4.71 21.28
CA MET A 1 -1.56 5.08 20.13
C MET A 1 -1.35 3.81 19.32
N SER A 2 -1.81 3.74 18.07
CA SER A 2 -1.52 2.61 17.21
C SER A 2 -0.07 2.69 16.73
N LEU A 3 0.67 1.58 16.88
CA LEU A 3 1.98 1.45 16.28
C LEU A 3 1.84 1.22 14.77
N ILE A 4 2.78 1.79 14.02
CA ILE A 4 2.86 1.64 12.56
C ILE A 4 4.25 1.12 12.24
N THR A 5 4.31 0.00 11.54
CA THR A 5 5.56 -0.56 11.01
C THR A 5 5.71 -0.14 9.56
N ILE A 6 6.88 0.40 9.20
CA ILE A 6 7.20 0.76 7.81
C ILE A 6 8.18 -0.27 7.25
N ASN A 7 7.76 -0.97 6.20
CA ASN A 7 8.64 -1.88 5.45
C ASN A 7 8.86 -1.32 4.03
N LYS A 8 10.12 -1.18 3.64
CA LYS A 8 10.52 -0.74 2.30
C LYS A 8 11.39 -1.80 1.67
N THR A 9 11.04 -2.19 0.46
CA THR A 9 11.85 -3.06 -0.39
C THR A 9 12.06 -2.38 -1.75
N GLN A 10 12.82 -3.02 -2.63
CA GLN A 10 12.87 -2.59 -4.04
C GLN A 10 11.52 -2.72 -4.77
N TYR A 11 10.60 -3.53 -4.24
CA TYR A 11 9.31 -3.84 -4.87
C TYR A 11 8.14 -3.06 -4.30
N HIS A 12 8.18 -2.63 -3.04
CA HIS A 12 7.08 -1.92 -2.42
C HIS A 12 7.51 -1.03 -1.27
N SER A 13 6.65 -0.06 -0.94
CA SER A 13 6.58 0.56 0.38
C SER A 13 5.29 0.13 1.07
N LEU A 14 5.40 -0.33 2.31
CA LEU A 14 4.29 -0.85 3.11
C LEU A 14 4.24 -0.10 4.44
N LEU A 15 3.04 0.33 4.83
CA LEU A 15 2.72 0.76 6.18
C LEU A 15 1.75 -0.28 6.75
N GLU A 16 2.14 -0.95 7.81
CA GLU A 16 1.31 -1.93 8.50
C GLU A 16 0.89 -1.40 9.86
N PHE A 17 -0.42 -1.45 10.12
CA PHE A 17 -0.98 -1.05 11.40
C PHE A 17 -1.02 -2.26 12.33
N GLU A 18 -0.61 -2.07 13.58
CA GLU A 18 -0.68 -3.10 14.62
C GLU A 18 -2.12 -3.63 14.80
N THR A 19 -3.09 -2.71 14.74
CA THR A 19 -4.52 -3.00 14.68
C THR A 19 -5.13 -2.26 13.50
N PRO A 20 -6.16 -2.80 12.82
CA PRO A 20 -6.76 -2.11 11.68
C PRO A 20 -7.20 -0.69 12.03
N GLN A 21 -7.04 0.24 11.09
CA GLN A 21 -7.34 1.66 11.26
C GLN A 21 -8.24 2.16 10.14
N TYR A 22 -8.95 3.25 10.38
CA TYR A 22 -9.61 3.98 9.29
C TYR A 22 -8.56 4.67 8.42
N VAL A 23 -8.57 4.35 7.14
CA VAL A 23 -7.71 4.91 6.09
C VAL A 23 -8.61 5.62 5.08
N LEU A 24 -8.37 6.91 4.90
CA LEU A 24 -8.95 7.68 3.80
C LEU A 24 -7.88 7.85 2.71
N SER A 25 -8.14 7.35 1.50
CA SER A 25 -7.16 7.37 0.41
C SER A 25 -7.79 7.44 -0.97
N SER A 26 -7.08 8.01 -1.94
CA SER A 26 -7.40 7.92 -3.39
C SER A 26 -6.73 6.73 -4.07
N ALA A 27 -6.29 5.74 -3.29
CA ALA A 27 -5.69 4.50 -3.78
C ALA A 27 -6.62 3.72 -4.72
N VAL A 28 -6.03 2.99 -5.67
CA VAL A 28 -6.79 2.21 -6.65
C VAL A 28 -7.42 0.98 -6.02
N LEU A 29 -6.66 0.23 -5.21
CA LEU A 29 -7.18 -0.90 -4.45
C LEU A 29 -7.76 -0.38 -3.12
N ASN A 30 -9.05 -0.63 -2.90
CA ASN A 30 -9.76 -0.26 -1.66
C ASN A 30 -9.55 1.22 -1.27
N GLY A 31 -9.65 2.14 -2.24
CA GLY A 31 -9.71 3.57 -1.97
C GLY A 31 -11.00 3.99 -1.25
N GLY A 32 -11.11 5.29 -0.97
CA GLY A 32 -12.15 5.86 -0.11
C GLY A 32 -11.81 5.72 1.37
N LEU A 33 -12.83 5.75 2.23
CA LEU A 33 -12.71 5.51 3.66
C LEU A 33 -12.89 4.02 3.95
N GLN A 34 -11.84 3.36 4.42
CA GLN A 34 -11.83 1.92 4.69
C GLN A 34 -11.26 1.61 6.07
N TYR A 35 -11.72 0.52 6.70
CA TYR A 35 -11.09 -0.02 7.91
C TYR A 35 -10.06 -1.08 7.49
N ALA A 36 -8.77 -0.70 7.51
CA ALA A 36 -7.70 -1.42 6.82
C ALA A 36 -6.55 -1.81 7.75
N ASN A 37 -5.90 -2.92 7.42
CA ASN A 37 -4.72 -3.42 8.13
C ASN A 37 -3.42 -2.76 7.64
N ARG A 38 -3.39 -2.32 6.38
CA ARG A 38 -2.17 -1.79 5.77
C ARG A 38 -2.41 -0.90 4.57
N VAL A 39 -1.42 -0.06 4.28
CA VAL A 39 -1.30 0.71 3.04
C VAL A 39 -0.09 0.24 2.26
N VAL A 40 -0.27 -0.11 0.99
CA VAL A 40 0.81 -0.56 0.10
C VAL A 40 0.97 0.37 -1.11
N ASN A 41 2.20 0.70 -1.45
CA ASN A 41 2.56 1.33 -2.70
C ASN A 41 3.52 0.41 -3.46
N LEU A 42 3.02 -0.23 -4.52
CA LEU A 42 3.77 -1.20 -5.31
C LEU A 42 4.61 -0.50 -6.39
N LYS A 43 5.88 -0.87 -6.51
CA LYS A 43 6.76 -0.40 -7.58
C LYS A 43 6.34 -1.02 -8.90
N VAL A 44 6.22 -0.18 -9.93
CA VAL A 44 6.08 -0.63 -11.32
C VAL A 44 7.17 -0.06 -12.22
N SER A 45 7.41 -0.78 -13.30
CA SER A 45 8.24 -0.34 -14.42
C SER A 45 7.52 0.78 -15.19
N SER A 46 8.24 1.81 -15.60
CA SER A 46 7.68 2.88 -16.45
C SER A 46 7.26 2.39 -17.84
N ASN A 47 7.78 1.23 -18.29
CA ASN A 47 7.64 0.73 -19.65
C ASN A 47 6.92 -0.64 -19.73
N SER A 48 6.26 -1.08 -18.67
CA SER A 48 5.49 -2.32 -18.71
C SER A 48 4.06 -2.07 -19.21
N THR A 49 3.62 -2.83 -20.20
CA THR A 49 2.20 -3.07 -20.48
C THR A 49 1.72 -4.18 -19.54
N PRO A 50 0.95 -3.87 -18.48
CA PRO A 50 0.55 -4.90 -17.54
C PRO A 50 -0.58 -5.76 -18.12
N ASP A 51 -0.48 -7.08 -17.94
CA ASP A 51 -1.52 -8.04 -18.32
C ASP A 51 -2.76 -7.95 -17.42
N LEU A 52 -2.62 -7.28 -16.28
CA LEU A 52 -3.66 -7.09 -15.26
C LEU A 52 -3.94 -5.61 -15.06
N THR A 53 -5.16 -5.31 -14.66
CA THR A 53 -5.48 -3.96 -14.16
C THR A 53 -4.62 -3.64 -12.92
N PRO A 54 -4.36 -2.35 -12.61
CA PRO A 54 -3.64 -1.98 -11.40
C PRO A 54 -4.25 -2.57 -10.13
N GLN A 55 -5.57 -2.57 -10.00
CA GLN A 55 -6.26 -3.16 -8.84
C GLN A 55 -5.97 -4.65 -8.70
N GLN A 56 -6.09 -5.41 -9.79
CA GLN A 56 -5.80 -6.86 -9.81
C GLN A 56 -4.33 -7.15 -9.51
N SER A 57 -3.42 -6.33 -10.05
CA SER A 57 -1.97 -6.46 -9.84
C SER A 57 -1.61 -6.30 -8.37
N ILE A 58 -2.14 -5.26 -7.71
CA ILE A 58 -1.91 -5.02 -6.28
C ILE A 58 -2.54 -6.15 -5.45
N GLN A 59 -3.80 -6.51 -5.72
CA GLN A 59 -4.48 -7.57 -4.98
C GLN A 59 -3.72 -8.91 -5.08
N GLN A 60 -3.28 -9.28 -6.28
CA GLN A 60 -2.49 -10.49 -6.49
C GLN A 60 -1.13 -10.40 -5.77
N TYR A 61 -0.49 -9.25 -5.77
CA TYR A 61 0.76 -9.04 -5.03
C TYR A 61 0.55 -9.24 -3.52
N CYS A 62 -0.47 -8.62 -2.92
CA CYS A 62 -0.82 -8.80 -1.51
C CYS A 62 -1.09 -10.27 -1.17
N ASN A 63 -1.82 -10.98 -2.05
CA ASN A 63 -2.09 -12.41 -1.87
C ASN A 63 -0.79 -13.23 -1.88
N ARG A 64 0.15 -12.95 -2.79
CA ARG A 64 1.45 -13.65 -2.87
C ARG A 64 2.34 -13.38 -1.66
N GLN A 65 2.21 -12.22 -1.03
CA GLN A 65 2.92 -11.91 0.21
C GLN A 65 2.29 -12.58 1.45
N ASN A 66 1.17 -13.30 1.27
CA ASN A 66 0.37 -13.88 2.36
C ASN A 66 -0.07 -12.83 3.40
N TRP A 67 -0.30 -11.59 2.97
CA TRP A 67 -0.82 -10.56 3.85
C TRP A 67 -2.31 -10.75 4.09
N HIS A 68 -2.67 -11.03 5.35
CA HIS A 68 -4.06 -11.25 5.75
C HIS A 68 -4.75 -9.92 6.11
N GLY A 69 -6.06 -9.84 5.88
CA GLY A 69 -6.84 -8.62 6.14
C GLY A 69 -6.80 -7.61 4.99
N LEU A 70 -7.42 -6.45 5.21
CA LEU A 70 -7.71 -5.48 4.15
C LEU A 70 -6.50 -4.59 3.86
N SER A 71 -6.12 -4.55 2.59
CA SER A 71 -5.02 -3.71 2.09
C SER A 71 -5.56 -2.58 1.24
N VAL A 72 -5.17 -1.35 1.53
CA VAL A 72 -5.40 -0.18 0.68
C VAL A 72 -4.15 0.01 -0.16
N GLY A 73 -4.27 0.15 -1.47
CA GLY A 73 -3.10 0.01 -2.33
C GLY A 73 -3.09 0.85 -3.61
N MET A 74 -1.91 1.33 -3.94
CA MET A 74 -1.62 1.98 -5.21
C MET A 74 -0.34 1.42 -5.84
N MET A 75 -0.05 1.83 -7.07
CA MET A 75 1.22 1.52 -7.74
C MET A 75 1.90 2.79 -8.22
N THR A 76 3.22 2.78 -8.30
CA THR A 76 4.00 3.93 -8.79
C THR A 76 5.31 3.54 -9.47
N ALA A 77 5.73 4.34 -10.44
CA ALA A 77 7.07 4.28 -11.01
C ALA A 77 8.10 5.09 -10.18
N ALA A 78 7.68 5.80 -9.12
CA ALA A 78 8.58 6.55 -8.24
C ALA A 78 9.57 5.64 -7.49
N SER A 79 10.64 6.23 -6.93
CA SER A 79 11.61 5.49 -6.11
C SER A 79 10.96 5.01 -4.80
N MET A 80 11.20 3.77 -4.38
CA MET A 80 10.71 3.26 -3.08
C MET A 80 11.34 3.99 -1.87
N ASN A 81 12.40 4.76 -2.09
CA ASN A 81 13.02 5.61 -1.07
C ASN A 81 12.28 6.95 -0.88
N SER A 82 11.29 7.28 -1.73
CA SER A 82 10.58 8.56 -1.66
C SER A 82 9.41 8.58 -0.67
N LEU A 83 9.03 7.45 -0.06
CA LEU A 83 7.98 7.45 0.96
C LEU A 83 8.38 8.36 2.14
N ARG A 84 7.47 9.28 2.47
CA ARG A 84 7.48 10.15 3.65
C ARG A 84 6.23 9.85 4.48
N VAL A 85 6.37 9.85 5.79
CA VAL A 85 5.28 9.61 6.74
C VAL A 85 5.36 10.72 7.77
N GLU A 86 4.31 11.53 7.83
CA GLU A 86 4.18 12.62 8.79
C GLU A 86 3.10 12.27 9.81
N ARG A 87 3.34 12.59 11.07
CA ARG A 87 2.35 12.45 12.14
C ARG A 87 2.05 13.84 12.68
N GLN A 88 0.83 14.30 12.46
CA GLN A 88 0.35 15.50 13.12
C GLN A 88 -0.16 15.12 14.52
N VAL A 89 0.51 15.63 15.54
CA VAL A 89 0.05 15.54 16.92
C VAL A 89 -0.69 16.84 17.20
N CYS A 90 -1.99 16.73 17.50
CA CYS A 90 -2.78 17.85 18.00
C CYS A 90 -2.57 18.01 19.51
#